data_AF-A0A660NWW2-F1
#
_entry.id   AF-A0A660NWW2-F1
#
_cell.length_a   1.000
_cell.length_b   1.000
_cell.length_c   1.000
_cell.angle_alpha   90.00
_cell.angle_beta   90.00
_cell.angle_gamma   90.00
#
_symmetry.space_group_name_H-M   'P 1'
#
loop_
_entity.id
_entity.type
_entity.pdbx_description
1 polymer ?
#
loop_
_entity_poly.entity_id
_entity_poly.type
_entity_poly.pdbx_seq_one_letter_code
_entity_poly.pdbx_strand_id
1 'polypeptide(L)' 'LNNAIKVFVSTDGNNWESVAINNPPSGNSWTFVDSTCDLNKYAGKEKVFVAFEYNSTTNIAPTWEIKTVTVK' A
#
# COMPACT_ATOMS: atom_id res chain seq x y z
N LEU A 1 -11.23 0.78 7.50
CA LEU A 1 -10.09 0.42 6.62
C LEU A 1 -8.77 1.01 7.06
N ASN A 2 -8.70 2.27 7.48
CA ASN A 2 -7.47 3.08 7.56
C ASN A 2 -6.28 2.48 8.34
N ASN A 3 -6.45 1.40 9.11
CA ASN A 3 -5.35 0.71 9.78
C ASN A 3 -5.11 -0.73 9.31
N ALA A 4 -6.03 -1.32 8.53
CA ALA A 4 -5.94 -2.72 8.09
C ALA A 4 -5.21 -2.89 6.75
N ILE A 5 -5.08 -1.81 5.98
CA ILE A 5 -4.35 -1.79 4.72
C ILE A 5 -3.28 -0.71 4.79
N LYS A 6 -2.03 -1.07 4.52
CA LYS A 6 -0.92 -0.11 4.45
C LYS A 6 0.02 -0.48 3.33
N VAL A 7 0.69 0.53 2.80
CA VAL A 7 1.82 0.37 1.88
C VAL A 7 3.06 0.89 2.58
N PHE A 8 4.12 0.10 2.55
CA PHE A 8 5.42 0.46 3.08
C PHE A 8 6.47 0.46 1.98
N VAL A 9 7.46 1.31 2.16
CA VAL A 9 8.59 1.45 1.25
C VAL A 9 9.90 1.35 2.03
N SER A 10 10.87 0.67 1.44
CA SER A 10 12.23 0.55 1.98
C SER A 10 13.25 0.68 0.87
N THR A 11 14.44 1.20 1.19
CA THR A 11 15.59 1.20 0.26
C THR A 11 16.60 0.10 0.55
N ASP A 12 16.44 -0.62 1.68
CA ASP A 12 17.37 -1.67 2.13
C ASP A 12 16.68 -3.00 2.47
N GLY A 13 15.35 -3.05 2.43
CA GLY A 13 14.53 -4.22 2.74
C GLY A 13 14.34 -4.49 4.24
N ASN A 14 14.91 -3.65 5.12
CA ASN A 14 14.91 -3.85 6.58
C ASN A 14 14.24 -2.68 7.31
N ASN A 15 14.46 -1.46 6.86
CA ASN A 15 13.88 -0.25 7.42
C ASN A 15 12.71 0.21 6.55
N TRP A 16 11.51 0.18 7.11
CA TRP A 16 10.26 0.40 6.38
C TRP A 16 9.58 1.68 6.85
N GLU A 17 9.15 2.49 5.89
CA GLU A 17 8.35 3.69 6.14
C GLU A 17 7.00 3.54 5.45
N SER A 18 5.91 3.88 6.15
CA SER A 18 4.58 3.86 5.56
C SER A 18 4.42 5.01 4.58
N VAL A 19 3.83 4.75 3.41
CA VAL A 19 3.37 5.78 2.48
C VAL A 19 1.85 5.86 2.48
N ALA A 20 1.33 7.07 2.27
CA ALA A 20 -0.11 7.29 2.20
C ALA A 20 -0.68 6.72 0.89
N ILE A 21 -1.78 6.00 0.99
CA ILE A 21 -2.56 5.54 -0.15
C ILE A 21 -3.54 6.66 -0.52
N ASN A 22 -3.36 7.27 -1.68
CA ASN A 22 -4.32 8.18 -2.27
C ASN A 22 -5.46 7.38 -2.91
N ASN A 23 -6.70 7.80 -2.65
CA ASN A 23 -7.93 7.12 -3.09
C ASN A 23 -8.00 5.63 -2.68
N PRO A 24 -7.93 5.30 -1.37
CA PRO A 24 -8.05 3.92 -0.92
C PRO A 24 -9.48 3.40 -1.17
N PRO A 25 -9.66 2.09 -1.43
CA PRO A 25 -10.97 1.50 -1.62
C PRO A 25 -11.85 1.66 -0.36
N SER A 26 -13.16 1.77 -0.58
CA SER A 26 -14.16 1.89 0.49
C SER A 26 -14.33 0.62 1.33
N GLY A 27 -13.74 -0.50 0.89
CA GLY A 27 -13.72 -1.80 1.58
C GLY A 27 -15.08 -2.45 1.83
N ASN A 28 -16.09 -2.02 1.08
CA ASN A 28 -17.44 -2.56 1.07
C ASN A 28 -17.96 -2.81 -0.36
N SER A 29 -17.04 -2.86 -1.34
CA SER A 29 -17.33 -3.08 -2.76
C SER A 29 -16.23 -3.94 -3.38
N TRP A 30 -16.61 -4.71 -4.41
CA TRP A 30 -15.72 -5.52 -5.25
C TRP A 30 -15.28 -4.78 -6.52
N THR A 31 -15.66 -3.52 -6.68
CA THR A 31 -15.23 -2.68 -7.80
C THR A 31 -13.79 -2.23 -7.56
N PHE A 32 -12.89 -2.55 -8.49
CA PHE A 32 -11.53 -2.04 -8.48
C PHE A 32 -11.53 -0.51 -8.63
N VAL A 33 -10.68 0.15 -7.84
CA VAL A 33 -10.42 1.59 -7.92
C VAL A 33 -8.95 1.82 -8.20
N ASP A 34 -8.63 2.91 -8.90
CA ASP A 34 -7.25 3.34 -9.09
C ASP A 34 -6.78 4.07 -7.82
N SER A 35 -5.79 3.48 -7.15
CA SER A 35 -5.10 4.06 -5.98
C SER A 35 -3.65 4.36 -6.33
N THR A 36 -3.08 5.39 -5.72
CA THR A 36 -1.66 5.75 -5.92
C THR A 36 -0.95 5.99 -4.59
N CYS A 37 0.37 5.86 -4.58
CA CYS A 37 1.23 6.24 -3.46
C CYS A 37 2.35 7.13 -4.01
N ASP A 38 2.68 8.22 -3.34
CA ASP A 38 3.80 9.06 -3.75
C ASP A 38 5.12 8.41 -3.30
N LEU A 39 6.02 8.18 -4.26
CA LEU A 39 7.34 7.59 -4.07
C LEU A 39 8.48 8.58 -4.34
N ASN A 40 8.20 9.87 -4.57
CA ASN A 40 9.21 10.87 -4.92
C ASN A 40 10.39 10.93 -3.95
N LYS A 41 10.15 10.69 -2.65
CA LYS A 41 11.21 10.59 -1.62
C LYS A 41 12.30 9.58 -1.96
N TYR A 42 11.97 8.54 -2.73
CA TYR A 42 12.85 7.43 -3.09
C TYR A 42 13.37 7.52 -4.53
N ALA A 43 13.11 8.62 -5.25
CA ALA A 43 13.63 8.83 -6.60
C ALA A 43 15.17 8.78 -6.61
N GLY A 44 15.74 8.15 -7.65
CA GLY A 44 17.20 8.01 -7.81
C GLY A 44 17.85 6.99 -6.87
N LYS A 45 17.10 6.28 -6.02
CA LYS A 45 17.63 5.15 -5.25
C LYS A 45 17.83 3.94 -6.15
N GLU A 46 18.96 3.25 -6.01
CA GLU A 46 19.29 2.07 -6.82
C GLU A 46 18.30 0.91 -6.60
N LYS A 47 17.73 0.82 -5.40
CA LYS A 47 16.76 -0.20 -5.02
C LYS A 47 15.65 0.41 -4.17
N VAL A 48 14.43 0.01 -4.49
CA VAL A 48 13.22 0.34 -3.74
C VAL A 48 12.40 -0.93 -3.60
N PHE A 49 12.01 -1.25 -2.37
CA PHE A 49 11.13 -2.36 -2.02
C PHE A 49 9.77 -1.78 -1.64
N VAL A 50 8.70 -2.37 -2.15
CA VAL A 50 7.33 -2.00 -1.81
C VAL A 50 6.67 -3.20 -1.14
N ALA A 51 6.18 -3.01 0.08
CA ALA A 51 5.42 -4.01 0.81
C ALA A 51 3.97 -3.55 0.94
N PHE A 52 3.06 -4.47 0.71
CA PHE A 52 1.65 -4.27 0.95
C PHE A 52 1.30 -5.06 2.21
N GLU A 53 0.91 -4.38 3.28
CA GLU A 53 0.54 -5.00 4.56
C GLU A 53 -0.98 -5.12 4.66
N TYR A 54 -1.44 -6.34 4.97
CA TYR A 54 -2.80 -6.60 5.47
C TYR A 54 -2.74 -6.95 6.96
N ASN A 55 -3.38 -6.13 7.78
CA ASN A 55 -3.43 -6.31 9.23
C ASN A 55 -4.88 -6.37 9.71
N SER A 56 -5.41 -7.59 9.82
CA SER A 56 -6.74 -7.80 10.38
C SER A 56 -6.71 -7.77 11.91
N THR A 57 -7.82 -7.31 12.48
CA THR A 57 -8.12 -7.42 13.90
C THR A 57 -9.46 -8.13 14.06
N THR A 58 -9.83 -8.48 15.29
CA THR A 58 -11.16 -9.03 15.59
C THR A 58 -12.30 -8.11 15.13
N ASN A 59 -12.06 -6.81 15.05
CA ASN A 59 -13.08 -5.80 14.73
C ASN A 59 -12.98 -5.29 13.29
N ILE A 60 -11.85 -5.52 12.61
CA ILE A 60 -11.56 -4.98 11.28
C ILE A 60 -10.89 -6.08 10.46
N ALA A 61 -11.65 -6.74 9.59
CA ALA A 61 -11.14 -7.81 8.72
C ALA A 61 -11.67 -7.69 7.27
N PRO A 62 -11.48 -6.54 6.59
CA PRO A 62 -11.89 -6.41 5.19
C PRO A 62 -10.98 -7.23 4.28
N THR A 63 -11.54 -7.85 3.23
CA THR A 63 -10.72 -8.44 2.16
C THR A 63 -10.18 -7.34 1.23
N TRP A 64 -8.99 -7.54 0.71
CA TRP A 64 -8.37 -6.68 -0.31
C TRP A 64 -8.02 -7.48 -1.56
N GLU A 65 -8.02 -6.80 -2.70
CA GLU A 65 -7.61 -7.37 -3.97
C GLU A 65 -6.74 -6.37 -4.71
N ILE A 66 -5.56 -6.82 -5.15
CA ILE A 66 -4.66 -6.02 -5.98
C ILE A 66 -4.66 -6.66 -7.36
N LYS A 67 -5.21 -5.96 -8.36
CA LYS A 67 -5.27 -6.46 -9.73
C LYS A 67 -4.00 -6.16 -10.52
N THR A 68 -3.48 -4.94 -10.38
CA THR A 68 -2.33 -4.47 -11.16
C THR A 68 -1.50 -3.52 -10.31
N VAL A 69 -0.19 -3.72 -10.34
CA VAL A 69 0.79 -2.81 -9.73
C VAL A 69 1.64 -2.25 -10.86
N THR A 70 1.81 -0.94 -10.87
CA THR A 70 2.69 -0.24 -11.81
C THR A 70 3.56 0.72 -11.03
N VAL A 71 4.86 0.71 -11.31
CA VAL A 71 5.85 1.64 -10.78
C VAL A 71 6.36 2.49 -11.94
N LYS A 72 6.48 3.80 -11.75
CA LYS A 72 6.87 4.79 -12.77
C LYS A 72 8.04 5.62 -12.31
#